data_AF-A0A7S1TF65-F1
#
_entry.id   AF-A0A7S1TF65-F1
#
_cell.length_a   1.000
_cell.length_b   1.000
_cell.length_c   1.000
_cell.angle_alpha   90.00
_cell.angle_beta   90.00
_cell.angle_gamma   90.00
#
_symmetry.space_group_name_H-M   'P 1'
#
loop_
_entity.id
_entity.type
_entity.pdbx_description
1 polymer ?
#
loop_
_entity_poly.entity_id
_entity_poly.type
_entity_poly.pdbx_seq_one_letter_code
_entity_poly.pdbx_strand_id
1 'polypeptide(L)'
;MPPKAAQKKVEKIVEDKTFGLKNKNKSKKVQQYVAQVQKQAKQQVGGNKPRRVTDAEEAEKKTSKKAMLAARMAELDMVLKPVKEKDKSEEARLAEEERRRQEEEEAERLRILSLPVEEQIEAERERLKVRTPVTLELFMQWKEEKRRKREEEEKRRREAALKGLSKVERARGTGLSGRELFAVNKQVFVDDEAADDTKYEVPIDYIDESDEDPSQPGFDTDDDGVEDVARRTTALDVDDETEPGEGDAEEEEGAAGVTVGDEELFS
;
A
#
# COMPACT_ATOMS: atom_id res chain seq x y z
N MET A 1 -35.41 25.65 28.60
CA MET A 1 -35.19 26.78 27.66
C MET A 1 -35.20 28.09 28.44
N PRO A 2 -34.31 29.07 28.16
CA PRO A 2 -34.35 30.35 28.87
C PRO A 2 -35.71 31.02 28.66
N PRO A 3 -36.28 31.70 29.66
CA PRO A 3 -37.53 32.42 29.45
C PRO A 3 -37.35 33.42 28.32
N LYS A 4 -38.30 33.47 27.36
CA LYS A 4 -38.24 34.36 26.18
C LYS A 4 -37.94 35.82 26.55
N ALA A 5 -38.30 36.25 27.76
CA ALA A 5 -37.99 37.56 28.31
C ALA A 5 -36.48 37.81 28.57
N ALA A 6 -35.71 36.79 28.96
CA ALA A 6 -34.27 36.90 29.20
C ALA A 6 -33.49 37.01 27.88
N GLN A 7 -33.92 36.29 26.84
CA GLN A 7 -33.31 36.37 25.51
C GLN A 7 -33.47 37.76 24.90
N LYS A 8 -34.68 38.33 24.96
CA LYS A 8 -34.95 39.70 24.50
C LYS A 8 -34.10 40.76 25.21
N LYS A 9 -33.82 40.58 26.51
CA LYS A 9 -32.93 41.49 27.26
C LYS A 9 -31.48 41.39 26.80
N VAL A 10 -30.99 40.17 26.53
CA VAL A 10 -29.63 39.96 25.98
C VAL A 10 -29.53 40.58 24.59
N GLU A 11 -30.52 40.36 23.73
CA GLU A 11 -30.59 40.93 22.38
C GLU A 11 -30.57 42.46 22.44
N LYS A 12 -31.40 43.08 23.29
CA LYS A 12 -31.41 44.54 23.46
C LYS A 12 -30.05 45.10 23.91
N ILE A 13 -29.38 44.45 24.87
CA ILE A 13 -28.05 44.89 25.35
C ILE A 13 -26.99 44.76 24.26
N VAL A 14 -27.06 43.68 23.47
CA VAL A 14 -26.14 43.46 22.36
C VAL A 14 -26.40 44.46 21.26
N GLU A 15 -27.66 44.68 20.88
CA GLU A 15 -28.04 45.67 19.87
C GLU A 15 -27.53 47.05 20.25
N ASP A 16 -27.75 47.50 21.48
CA ASP A 16 -27.35 48.83 21.95
C ASP A 16 -25.82 49.01 21.96
N LYS A 17 -25.07 48.03 22.49
CA LYS A 17 -23.60 48.09 22.57
C LYS A 17 -22.89 47.82 21.25
N THR A 18 -23.58 47.24 20.28
CA THR A 18 -23.01 46.96 18.94
C THR A 18 -23.67 47.79 17.85
N PHE A 19 -24.52 48.76 18.24
CA PHE A 19 -25.11 49.75 17.35
C PHE A 19 -24.03 50.72 16.86
N GLY A 20 -24.08 51.11 15.60
CA GLY A 20 -23.11 52.05 15.01
C GLY A 20 -21.74 51.47 14.64
N LEU A 21 -21.47 50.20 14.94
CA LEU A 21 -20.27 49.51 14.45
C LEU A 21 -20.39 49.25 12.94
N LYS A 22 -19.78 50.12 12.14
CA LYS A 22 -19.65 49.96 10.68
C LYS A 22 -18.84 48.67 10.43
N ASN A 23 -19.26 47.85 9.45
CA ASN A 23 -18.63 46.57 9.07
C ASN A 23 -18.81 45.38 10.04
N LYS A 24 -19.92 45.32 10.78
CA LYS A 24 -20.28 44.23 11.71
C LYS A 24 -20.10 42.80 11.16
N ASN A 25 -20.39 42.60 9.88
CA ASN A 25 -20.27 41.31 9.20
C ASN A 25 -19.03 41.19 8.29
N LYS A 26 -18.22 42.24 8.15
CA LYS A 26 -17.10 42.28 7.19
C LYS A 26 -15.73 42.24 7.86
N SER A 27 -15.58 42.78 9.08
CA SER A 27 -14.28 42.79 9.78
C SER A 27 -14.22 41.74 10.88
N LYS A 28 -13.21 40.87 10.82
CA LYS A 28 -12.97 39.81 11.82
C LYS A 28 -12.80 40.35 13.24
N LYS A 29 -12.15 41.51 13.40
CA LYS A 29 -11.95 42.18 14.70
C LYS A 29 -13.28 42.73 15.26
N VAL A 30 -14.13 43.27 14.38
CA VAL A 30 -15.47 43.76 14.74
C VAL A 30 -16.39 42.59 15.10
N GLN A 31 -16.34 41.49 14.34
CA GLN A 31 -17.08 40.26 14.66
C GLN A 31 -16.65 39.67 16.01
N GLN A 32 -15.35 39.63 16.30
CA GLN A 32 -14.83 39.18 17.61
C GLN A 32 -15.34 40.05 18.75
N TYR A 33 -15.35 41.38 18.58
CA TYR A 33 -15.90 42.30 19.57
C TYR A 33 -17.39 42.06 19.81
N VAL A 34 -18.19 41.91 18.75
CA VAL A 34 -19.62 41.61 18.84
C VAL A 34 -19.85 40.29 19.59
N ALA A 35 -19.05 39.26 19.29
CA ALA A 35 -19.13 37.97 19.98
C ALA A 35 -18.77 38.09 21.47
N GLN A 36 -17.79 38.93 21.82
CA GLN A 36 -17.44 39.20 23.21
C GLN A 36 -18.56 39.93 23.96
N VAL A 37 -19.15 40.95 23.35
CA VAL A 37 -20.28 41.71 23.92
C VAL A 37 -21.51 40.80 24.09
N GLN A 38 -21.79 39.92 23.13
CA GLN A 38 -22.83 38.89 23.25
C GLN A 38 -22.60 37.94 24.43
N LYS A 39 -21.37 37.47 24.63
CA LYS A 39 -21.02 36.61 25.77
C LYS A 39 -21.20 37.34 27.10
N GLN A 40 -20.76 38.58 27.21
CA GLN A 40 -20.92 39.40 28.42
C GLN A 40 -22.40 39.68 28.73
N ALA A 41 -23.19 40.07 27.73
CA ALA A 41 -24.63 40.31 27.90
C ALA A 41 -25.38 39.04 28.34
N LYS A 42 -25.02 37.89 27.78
CA LYS A 42 -25.58 36.58 28.15
C LYS A 42 -25.23 36.19 29.59
N GLN A 43 -24.01 36.47 30.05
CA GLN A 43 -23.60 36.23 31.43
C GLN A 43 -24.30 37.19 32.42
N GLN A 44 -24.49 38.46 32.03
CA GLN A 44 -25.12 39.48 32.88
C GLN A 44 -26.62 39.21 33.12
N VAL A 45 -27.37 38.83 32.08
CA VAL A 45 -28.82 38.55 32.19
C VAL A 45 -29.08 37.11 32.63
N GLY A 46 -28.20 36.19 32.26
CA GLY A 46 -28.34 34.76 32.52
C GLY A 46 -27.85 34.30 33.88
N GLY A 47 -27.43 35.22 34.77
CA GLY A 47 -27.00 35.05 36.16
C GLY A 47 -26.44 33.67 36.47
N ASN A 48 -25.10 33.55 36.59
CA ASN A 48 -24.33 32.30 36.75
C ASN A 48 -25.12 31.19 37.46
N LYS A 49 -25.90 30.42 36.70
CA LYS A 49 -26.71 29.34 37.26
C LYS A 49 -25.71 28.23 37.54
N PRO A 50 -25.40 27.87 38.80
CA PRO A 50 -24.55 26.73 39.04
C PRO A 50 -25.27 25.53 38.41
N ARG A 51 -24.71 24.98 37.32
CA ARG A 51 -25.00 23.61 36.97
C ARG A 51 -24.56 22.82 38.20
N ARG A 52 -25.49 22.17 38.89
CA ARG A 52 -25.15 21.12 39.86
C ARG A 52 -24.54 19.98 39.05
N VAL A 53 -23.28 20.14 38.68
CA VAL A 53 -22.38 19.02 38.41
C VAL A 53 -22.11 18.41 39.78
N THR A 54 -22.19 17.09 39.88
CA THR A 54 -21.75 16.40 41.09
C THR A 54 -20.28 16.76 41.31
N ASP A 55 -19.84 16.93 42.56
CA ASP A 55 -18.45 17.32 42.86
C ASP A 55 -17.42 16.36 42.23
N ALA A 56 -17.83 15.12 41.94
CA ALA A 56 -17.08 14.12 41.18
C ALA A 56 -16.85 14.52 39.70
N GLU A 57 -17.86 14.99 38.98
CA GLU A 57 -17.73 15.38 37.56
C GLU A 57 -16.92 16.68 37.41
N GLU A 58 -16.97 17.57 38.40
CA GLU A 58 -16.15 18.79 38.41
C GLU A 58 -14.69 18.51 38.79
N ALA A 59 -14.45 17.57 39.72
CA ALA A 59 -13.11 17.09 40.02
C ALA A 59 -12.47 16.42 38.79
N GLU A 60 -13.20 15.56 38.07
CA GLU A 60 -12.70 14.87 36.87
C GLU A 60 -12.46 15.84 35.70
N LYS A 61 -13.31 16.87 35.56
CA LYS A 61 -13.07 17.96 34.59
C LYS A 61 -11.91 18.87 34.98
N LYS A 62 -11.61 19.02 36.27
CA LYS A 62 -10.44 19.78 36.76
C LYS A 62 -9.15 18.98 36.59
N THR A 63 -9.16 17.68 36.89
CA THR A 63 -8.01 16.79 36.69
C THR A 63 -7.70 16.63 35.21
N SER A 64 -8.71 16.40 34.35
CA SER A 64 -8.52 16.30 32.90
C SER A 64 -8.02 17.61 32.29
N LYS A 65 -8.56 18.78 32.70
CA LYS A 65 -8.05 20.09 32.26
C LYS A 65 -6.63 20.35 32.75
N LYS A 66 -6.29 19.97 33.98
CA LYS A 66 -4.93 20.12 34.53
C LYS A 66 -3.95 19.21 33.78
N ALA A 67 -4.34 17.98 33.48
CA ALA A 67 -3.55 17.04 32.68
C ALA A 67 -3.36 17.54 31.24
N MET A 68 -4.43 18.05 30.61
CA MET A 68 -4.36 18.62 29.26
C MET A 68 -3.48 19.87 29.20
N LEU A 69 -3.54 20.72 30.23
CA LEU A 69 -2.69 21.91 30.32
C LEU A 69 -1.23 21.55 30.61
N ALA A 70 -0.98 20.56 31.48
CA ALA A 70 0.36 20.03 31.72
C ALA A 70 0.95 19.37 30.46
N ALA A 71 0.15 18.61 29.70
CA ALA A 71 0.56 18.05 28.42
C ALA A 71 0.87 19.15 27.40
N ARG A 72 0.04 20.19 27.31
CA ARG A 72 0.27 21.34 26.44
C ARG A 72 1.51 22.13 26.84
N MET A 73 1.78 22.29 28.13
CA MET A 73 3.01 22.95 28.63
C MET A 73 4.25 22.10 28.36
N ALA A 74 4.17 20.78 28.54
CA ALA A 74 5.26 19.87 28.20
C ALA A 74 5.54 19.84 26.69
N GLU A 75 4.49 19.90 25.86
CA GLU A 75 4.61 20.04 24.41
C GLU A 75 5.27 21.39 24.05
N LEU A 76 4.85 22.49 24.68
CA LEU A 76 5.46 23.80 24.51
C LEU A 76 6.93 23.83 24.96
N ASP A 77 7.28 23.15 26.04
CA ASP A 77 8.66 23.09 26.56
C ASP A 77 9.55 22.22 25.67
N MET A 78 9.01 21.16 25.05
CA MET A 78 9.72 20.39 24.04
C MET A 78 9.98 21.17 22.75
N VAL A 79 9.07 22.06 22.38
CA VAL A 79 9.18 22.93 21.18
C VAL A 79 10.03 24.17 21.46
N LEU A 80 10.02 24.68 22.69
CA LEU A 80 10.84 25.80 23.14
C LEU A 80 12.16 25.33 23.76
N LYS A 81 12.69 24.20 23.29
CA LYS A 81 14.09 23.88 23.54
C LYS A 81 14.94 24.98 22.87
N PRO A 82 15.90 25.58 23.58
CA PRO A 82 16.78 26.56 22.95
C PRO A 82 17.45 25.89 21.75
N VAL A 83 17.32 26.51 20.57
CA VAL A 83 18.05 26.12 19.37
C VAL A 83 19.51 26.34 19.70
N LYS A 84 20.16 25.31 20.24
CA LYS A 84 21.60 25.17 20.11
C LYS A 84 21.78 25.01 18.61
N GLU A 85 22.23 26.07 17.94
CA GLU A 85 22.74 25.96 16.58
C GLU A 85 23.74 24.82 16.63
N LYS A 86 23.35 23.63 16.14
CA LYS A 86 24.31 22.58 15.89
C LYS A 86 25.21 23.20 14.86
N ASP A 87 26.49 23.36 15.18
CA ASP A 87 27.46 23.90 14.23
C ASP A 87 27.26 23.14 12.93
N LYS A 88 26.94 23.85 11.84
CA LYS A 88 26.67 23.26 10.50
C LYS A 88 27.75 22.24 10.08
N SER A 89 28.94 22.37 10.66
CA SER A 89 30.05 21.42 10.63
C SER A 89 29.74 20.04 11.21
N GLU A 90 29.10 19.94 12.38
CA GLU A 90 28.77 18.66 13.02
C GLU A 90 27.63 17.92 12.31
N GLU A 91 26.63 18.65 11.80
CA GLU A 91 25.57 18.06 10.98
C GLU A 91 26.11 17.56 9.63
N ALA A 92 27.02 18.30 9.00
CA ALA A 92 27.71 17.86 7.78
C ALA A 92 28.60 16.63 8.03
N ARG A 93 29.29 16.56 9.18
CA ARG A 93 30.11 15.39 9.56
C ARG A 93 29.27 14.15 9.80
N LEU A 94 28.12 14.28 10.48
CA LEU A 94 27.19 13.18 10.68
C LEU A 94 26.56 12.70 9.36
N ALA A 95 26.20 13.63 8.46
CA ALA A 95 25.67 13.29 7.15
C ALA A 95 26.73 12.60 6.26
N GLU A 96 28.00 12.99 6.35
CA GLU A 96 29.09 12.33 5.63
C GLU A 96 29.43 10.95 6.23
N GLU A 97 29.36 10.80 7.55
CA GLU A 97 29.49 9.50 8.21
C GLU A 97 28.34 8.56 7.87
N GLU A 98 27.10 9.07 7.79
CA GLU A 98 25.94 8.31 7.34
C GLU A 98 26.06 7.91 5.87
N ARG A 99 26.52 8.83 5.00
CA ARG A 99 26.80 8.51 3.59
C ARG A 99 27.90 7.46 3.46
N ARG A 100 28.99 7.58 4.22
CA ARG A 100 30.08 6.58 4.25
C ARG A 100 29.57 5.23 4.72
N ARG A 101 28.72 5.20 5.75
CA ARG A 101 28.09 3.98 6.23
C ARG A 101 27.16 3.35 5.18
N GLN A 102 26.37 4.16 4.47
CA GLN A 102 25.53 3.68 3.37
C GLN A 102 26.38 3.12 2.23
N GLU A 103 27.46 3.81 1.84
CA GLU A 103 28.41 3.35 0.83
C GLU A 103 29.09 2.03 1.25
N GLU A 104 29.47 1.87 2.53
CA GLU A 104 30.03 0.63 3.07
C GLU A 104 29.00 -0.52 3.10
N GLU A 105 27.76 -0.25 3.52
CA GLU A 105 26.66 -1.23 3.51
C GLU A 105 26.26 -1.63 2.08
N GLU A 106 26.29 -0.70 1.13
CA GLU A 106 26.08 -0.97 -0.29
C GLU A 106 27.24 -1.76 -0.91
N ALA A 107 28.48 -1.43 -0.55
CA ALA A 107 29.66 -2.19 -0.97
C ALA A 107 29.64 -3.61 -0.40
N GLU A 108 29.20 -3.80 0.84
CA GLU A 108 29.00 -5.13 1.44
C GLU A 108 27.87 -5.90 0.74
N ARG A 109 26.75 -5.24 0.43
CA ARG A 109 25.68 -5.85 -0.38
C ARG A 109 26.16 -6.29 -1.76
N LEU A 110 26.93 -5.45 -2.44
CA LEU A 110 27.51 -5.76 -3.75
C LEU A 110 28.53 -6.89 -3.65
N ARG A 111 29.35 -6.90 -2.59
CA ARG A 111 30.27 -7.99 -2.30
C ARG A 111 29.50 -9.29 -2.13
N ILE A 112 28.48 -9.32 -1.28
CA ILE A 112 27.65 -10.51 -1.06
C ILE A 112 27.00 -10.94 -2.37
N LEU A 113 26.39 -10.05 -3.14
CA LEU A 113 25.76 -10.38 -4.43
C LEU A 113 26.75 -10.95 -5.46
N SER A 114 28.03 -10.59 -5.36
CA SER A 114 29.10 -11.07 -6.24
C SER A 114 29.69 -12.41 -5.78
N LEU A 115 29.39 -12.87 -4.55
CA LEU A 115 29.78 -14.20 -4.09
C LEU A 115 28.91 -15.27 -4.79
N PRO A 116 29.38 -16.51 -4.90
CA PRO A 116 28.55 -17.62 -5.35
C PRO A 116 27.28 -17.77 -4.48
N VAL A 117 26.21 -18.30 -5.07
CA VAL A 117 24.86 -18.34 -4.46
C VAL A 117 24.86 -19.10 -3.12
N GLU A 118 25.72 -20.10 -2.97
CA GLU A 118 25.91 -20.88 -1.75
C GLU A 118 26.37 -19.98 -0.59
N GLU A 119 27.36 -19.13 -0.83
CA GLU A 119 27.92 -18.22 0.17
C GLU A 119 26.97 -17.05 0.46
N GLN A 120 26.18 -16.61 -0.53
CA GLN A 120 25.07 -15.68 -0.31
C GLN A 120 24.04 -16.25 0.66
N ILE A 121 23.67 -17.52 0.48
CA ILE A 121 22.69 -18.20 1.33
C ILE A 121 23.25 -18.39 2.74
N GLU A 122 24.53 -18.70 2.90
CA GLU A 122 25.16 -18.85 4.22
C GLU A 122 25.22 -17.52 4.98
N ALA A 123 25.65 -16.44 4.34
CA ALA A 123 25.64 -15.10 4.93
C ALA A 123 24.22 -14.68 5.35
N GLU A 124 23.21 -14.99 4.54
CA GLU A 124 21.82 -14.67 4.87
C GLU A 124 21.24 -15.58 5.97
N ARG A 125 21.66 -16.85 6.05
CA ARG A 125 21.32 -17.75 7.17
C ARG A 125 21.92 -17.27 8.48
N GLU A 126 23.17 -16.83 8.50
CA GLU A 126 23.81 -16.26 9.69
C GLU A 126 23.14 -14.95 10.12
N ARG A 127 22.69 -14.14 9.15
CA ARG A 127 21.91 -12.92 9.40
C ARG A 127 20.55 -13.21 10.06
N LEU A 128 19.91 -14.33 9.72
CA LEU A 128 18.61 -14.72 10.26
C LEU A 128 18.76 -15.35 11.67
N LYS A 129 18.44 -14.57 12.71
CA LYS A 129 18.52 -15.02 14.12
C LYS A 129 17.40 -15.96 14.56
N VAL A 130 16.28 -15.97 13.85
CA VAL A 130 15.10 -16.80 14.16
C VAL A 130 14.62 -17.47 12.88
N ARG A 131 14.31 -18.77 12.97
CA ARG A 131 13.79 -19.56 11.85
C ARG A 131 12.37 -20.02 12.16
N THR A 132 11.46 -19.84 11.19
CA THR A 132 10.09 -20.35 11.29
C THR A 132 10.05 -21.81 10.81
N PRO A 133 9.44 -22.74 11.57
CA PRO A 133 9.25 -24.10 11.09
C PRO A 133 8.27 -24.10 9.92
N VAL A 134 8.60 -24.83 8.85
CA VAL A 134 7.75 -24.91 7.65
C VAL A 134 6.64 -25.93 7.89
N THR A 135 5.58 -25.49 8.56
CA THR A 135 4.33 -26.27 8.72
C THR A 135 3.35 -25.91 7.60
N LEU A 136 2.47 -26.84 7.22
CA LEU A 136 1.48 -26.63 6.16
C LEU A 136 0.61 -25.38 6.37
N GLU A 137 0.11 -25.17 7.58
CA GLU A 137 -0.72 -24.01 7.92
C GLU A 137 0.04 -22.69 7.71
N LEU A 138 1.29 -22.60 8.17
CA LEU A 138 2.12 -21.43 7.98
C LEU A 138 2.49 -21.21 6.50
N PHE A 139 2.72 -22.29 5.75
CA PHE A 139 2.98 -22.21 4.32
C PHE A 139 1.77 -21.71 3.54
N MET A 140 0.55 -22.15 3.88
CA MET A 140 -0.69 -21.64 3.30
C MET A 140 -0.90 -20.16 3.62
N GLN A 141 -0.69 -19.75 4.88
CA GLN A 141 -0.73 -18.34 5.28
C GLN A 141 0.31 -17.50 4.53
N TRP A 142 1.54 -18.00 4.38
CA TRP A 142 2.58 -17.34 3.59
C TRP A 142 2.21 -17.27 2.10
N LYS A 143 1.62 -18.32 1.53
CA LYS A 143 1.16 -18.36 0.14
C LYS A 143 0.07 -17.32 -0.11
N GLU A 144 -0.91 -17.25 0.80
CA GLU A 144 -1.96 -16.22 0.77
C GLU A 144 -1.38 -14.82 0.97
N GLU A 145 -0.44 -14.64 1.90
CA GLU A 145 0.25 -13.37 2.11
C GLU A 145 1.03 -12.94 0.86
N LYS A 146 1.75 -13.87 0.22
CA LYS A 146 2.48 -13.61 -1.03
C LYS A 146 1.55 -13.26 -2.18
N ARG A 147 0.41 -13.98 -2.29
CA ARG A 147 -0.63 -13.68 -3.27
C ARG A 147 -1.20 -12.28 -3.04
N ARG A 148 -1.63 -11.98 -1.81
CA ARG A 148 -2.15 -10.67 -1.42
C ARG A 148 -1.12 -9.56 -1.67
N LYS A 149 0.14 -9.77 -1.31
CA LYS A 149 1.22 -8.80 -1.54
C LYS A 149 1.43 -8.53 -3.04
N ARG A 150 1.40 -9.58 -3.86
CA ARG A 150 1.49 -9.47 -5.33
C ARG A 150 0.29 -8.69 -5.89
N GLU A 151 -0.93 -9.01 -5.45
CA GLU A 151 -2.15 -8.31 -5.86
C GLU A 151 -2.17 -6.84 -5.43
N GLU A 152 -1.72 -6.52 -4.21
CA GLU A 152 -1.61 -5.14 -3.72
C GLU A 152 -0.57 -4.34 -4.51
N GLU A 153 0.58 -4.94 -4.81
CA GLU A 153 1.61 -4.32 -5.65
C GLU A 153 1.12 -4.10 -7.08
N GLU A 154 0.42 -5.07 -7.65
CA GLU A 154 -0.18 -4.95 -8.98
C GLU A 154 -1.28 -3.89 -8.99
N LYS A 155 -2.14 -3.85 -7.98
CA LYS A 155 -3.16 -2.81 -7.81
C LYS A 155 -2.52 -1.43 -7.67
N ARG A 156 -1.47 -1.31 -6.86
CA ARG A 156 -0.70 -0.06 -6.72
C ARG A 156 -0.07 0.36 -8.05
N ARG A 157 0.49 -0.59 -8.81
CA ARG A 157 1.05 -0.37 -10.14
C ARG A 157 -0.03 0.08 -11.14
N ARG A 158 -1.20 -0.57 -11.13
CA ARG A 158 -2.37 -0.19 -11.96
C ARG A 158 -2.88 1.19 -11.61
N GLU A 159 -3.04 1.52 -10.33
CA GLU A 159 -3.45 2.85 -9.87
C GLU A 159 -2.43 3.92 -10.25
N ALA A 160 -1.13 3.62 -10.15
CA ALA A 160 -0.06 4.52 -10.59
C ALA A 160 -0.09 4.76 -12.11
N ALA A 161 -0.27 3.71 -12.90
CA ALA A 161 -0.44 3.82 -14.35
C ALA A 161 -1.68 4.66 -14.70
N LEU A 162 -2.81 4.43 -14.03
CA LEU A 162 -4.07 5.15 -14.25
C LEU A 162 -4.00 6.62 -13.83
N LYS A 163 -3.23 6.94 -12.78
CA LYS A 163 -3.04 8.31 -12.26
C LYS A 163 -2.28 9.21 -13.25
N GLY A 164 -1.41 8.65 -14.07
CA GLY A 164 -0.65 9.36 -15.10
C GLY A 164 -1.48 9.69 -16.36
N LEU A 165 -2.60 9.00 -16.57
CA LEU A 165 -3.39 9.09 -17.80
C LEU A 165 -4.49 10.15 -17.68
N SER A 166 -4.63 10.96 -18.73
CA SER A 166 -5.71 11.93 -18.88
C SER A 166 -7.07 11.25 -19.05
N LYS A 167 -8.16 12.00 -18.88
CA LYS A 167 -9.53 11.47 -19.02
C LYS A 167 -9.80 10.92 -20.44
N VAL A 168 -9.16 11.49 -21.46
CA VAL A 168 -9.26 11.04 -22.86
C VAL A 168 -8.44 9.78 -23.08
N GLU A 169 -7.25 9.67 -22.49
CA GLU A 169 -6.40 8.47 -22.57
C GLU A 169 -7.03 7.28 -21.84
N ARG A 170 -7.63 7.50 -20.68
CA ARG A 170 -8.42 6.46 -19.99
C ARG A 170 -9.62 6.00 -20.80
N ALA A 171 -10.31 6.91 -21.46
CA ALA A 171 -11.46 6.57 -22.32
C ALA A 171 -11.03 5.83 -23.60
N ARG A 172 -9.81 6.05 -24.08
CA ARG A 172 -9.21 5.32 -25.20
C ARG A 172 -8.57 3.99 -24.82
N GLY A 173 -8.53 3.63 -23.53
CA GLY A 173 -7.84 2.43 -23.07
C GLY A 173 -6.31 2.50 -23.14
N THR A 174 -5.74 3.70 -23.34
CA THR A 174 -4.30 3.91 -23.36
C THR A 174 -3.74 3.58 -21.97
N GLY A 175 -2.84 2.60 -21.87
CA GLY A 175 -2.22 2.17 -20.61
C GLY A 175 -2.84 0.92 -19.96
N LEU A 176 -3.82 0.29 -20.59
CA LEU A 176 -4.26 -1.07 -20.28
C LEU A 176 -3.59 -2.04 -21.26
N SER A 177 -3.17 -3.21 -20.78
CA SER A 177 -2.71 -4.29 -21.67
C SER A 177 -3.85 -4.77 -22.58
N GLY A 178 -3.57 -5.23 -23.79
CA GLY A 178 -4.61 -5.80 -24.69
C GLY A 178 -5.45 -6.90 -24.01
N ARG A 179 -4.81 -7.70 -23.14
CA ARG A 179 -5.49 -8.70 -22.30
C ARG A 179 -6.46 -8.08 -21.30
N GLU A 180 -6.11 -6.94 -20.71
CA GLU A 180 -6.98 -6.20 -19.77
C GLU A 180 -8.16 -5.56 -20.51
N LEU A 181 -7.93 -4.98 -21.70
CA LEU A 181 -9.00 -4.43 -22.52
C LEU A 181 -10.00 -5.51 -22.97
N PHE A 182 -9.50 -6.70 -23.33
CA PHE A 182 -10.32 -7.84 -23.71
C PHE A 182 -11.18 -8.36 -22.54
N ALA A 183 -10.63 -8.41 -21.33
CA ALA A 183 -11.39 -8.79 -20.14
C ALA A 183 -12.48 -7.77 -19.77
N VAL A 184 -12.21 -6.47 -19.97
CA VAL A 184 -13.19 -5.40 -19.69
C VAL A 184 -14.31 -5.36 -20.71
N ASN A 185 -14.00 -5.55 -22.00
CA ASN A 185 -15.02 -5.58 -23.05
C ASN A 185 -14.62 -6.43 -24.25
N LYS A 186 -14.86 -7.75 -24.14
CA LYS A 186 -14.61 -8.74 -25.21
C LYS A 186 -15.32 -8.39 -26.53
N GLN A 187 -16.47 -7.74 -26.46
CA GLN A 187 -17.32 -7.47 -27.63
C GLN A 187 -16.80 -6.32 -28.52
N VAL A 188 -15.83 -5.54 -28.05
CA VAL A 188 -15.18 -4.49 -28.85
C VAL A 188 -14.05 -5.06 -29.72
N PHE A 189 -13.60 -6.27 -29.40
CA PHE A 189 -12.64 -7.03 -30.19
C PHE A 189 -13.41 -7.97 -31.12
N VAL A 190 -13.90 -7.41 -32.22
CA VAL A 190 -14.45 -8.16 -33.34
C VAL A 190 -13.51 -7.90 -34.50
N ASP A 191 -12.98 -8.96 -35.10
CA ASP A 191 -12.16 -8.84 -36.31
C ASP A 191 -13.00 -8.14 -37.38
N ASP A 192 -12.40 -7.14 -38.05
CA ASP A 192 -13.11 -6.41 -39.10
C ASP A 192 -13.42 -7.35 -40.27
N GLU A 193 -14.51 -7.12 -41.00
CA GLU A 193 -14.88 -7.93 -42.19
C GLU A 193 -13.81 -7.91 -43.31
N ALA A 194 -12.77 -7.07 -43.17
CA ALA A 194 -11.62 -6.99 -44.05
C ALA A 194 -10.36 -7.67 -43.49
N ALA A 195 -10.40 -8.23 -42.27
CA ALA A 195 -9.43 -9.21 -41.80
C ALA A 195 -9.61 -10.46 -42.66
N ASP A 196 -8.88 -10.50 -43.76
CA ASP A 196 -8.82 -11.65 -44.63
C ASP A 196 -8.36 -12.84 -43.79
N ASP A 197 -9.17 -13.91 -43.76
CA ASP A 197 -8.87 -15.17 -43.09
C ASP A 197 -7.75 -15.93 -43.85
N THR A 198 -6.96 -15.21 -44.65
CA THR A 198 -5.73 -15.68 -45.25
C THR A 198 -4.77 -16.06 -44.16
N LYS A 199 -4.84 -17.34 -43.81
CA LYS A 199 -3.72 -18.06 -43.25
C LYS A 199 -2.55 -17.85 -44.20
N TYR A 200 -1.62 -16.97 -43.82
CA TYR A 200 -0.34 -16.86 -44.49
C TYR A 200 0.33 -18.23 -44.38
N GLU A 201 0.20 -19.03 -45.44
CA GLU A 201 1.09 -20.15 -45.67
C GLU A 201 2.45 -19.53 -45.86
N VAL A 202 3.29 -19.61 -44.84
CA VAL A 202 4.71 -19.32 -44.97
C VAL A 202 5.19 -20.19 -46.13
N PRO A 203 5.64 -19.60 -47.26
CA PRO A 203 6.09 -20.40 -48.38
C PRO A 203 7.19 -21.34 -47.88
N ILE A 204 7.01 -22.64 -48.15
CA ILE A 204 7.99 -23.69 -47.81
C ILE A 204 9.36 -23.33 -48.41
N ASP A 205 9.35 -22.53 -49.47
CA ASP A 205 10.49 -21.94 -50.19
C ASP A 205 11.41 -21.06 -49.30
N TYR A 206 10.91 -20.58 -48.14
CA TYR A 206 11.69 -19.87 -47.12
C TYR A 206 12.09 -20.75 -45.93
N ILE A 207 11.63 -22.00 -45.89
CA ILE A 207 12.31 -23.06 -45.15
C ILE A 207 13.50 -23.40 -46.02
N ASP A 208 14.68 -22.96 -45.61
CA ASP A 208 15.91 -23.37 -46.26
C ASP A 208 16.00 -24.90 -46.18
N GLU A 209 15.66 -25.60 -47.27
CA GLU A 209 15.78 -27.06 -47.40
C GLU A 209 17.23 -27.56 -47.24
N SER A 210 18.18 -26.66 -46.95
CA SER A 210 19.53 -26.97 -46.48
C SER A 210 19.58 -27.55 -45.06
N ASP A 211 18.53 -27.36 -44.23
CA ASP A 211 18.55 -27.74 -42.80
C ASP A 211 17.78 -29.03 -42.47
N GLU A 212 17.32 -29.80 -43.46
CA GLU A 212 16.77 -31.15 -43.24
C GLU A 212 17.86 -32.21 -43.46
N ASP A 213 18.83 -32.30 -42.52
CA ASP A 213 19.65 -33.51 -42.37
C ASP A 213 18.83 -34.55 -41.58
N PRO A 214 18.40 -35.68 -42.18
CA PRO A 214 17.65 -36.72 -41.48
C PRO A 214 18.52 -37.53 -40.48
N SER A 215 19.69 -37.02 -40.12
CA SER A 215 20.69 -37.66 -39.27
C SER A 215 20.96 -36.89 -37.96
N GLN A 216 20.00 -36.13 -37.41
CA GLN A 216 20.13 -35.68 -36.02
C GLN A 216 19.53 -36.71 -35.05
N PRO A 217 20.37 -37.52 -34.38
CA PRO A 217 19.93 -38.37 -33.27
C PRO A 217 19.51 -37.49 -32.09
N GLY A 218 18.62 -38.02 -31.26
CA GLY A 218 18.19 -37.40 -30.01
C GLY A 218 19.36 -36.84 -29.22
N PHE A 219 19.30 -35.55 -28.91
CA PHE A 219 20.21 -34.89 -27.99
C PHE A 219 19.79 -35.26 -26.56
N ASP A 220 20.16 -36.48 -26.18
CA ASP A 220 20.30 -36.91 -24.80
C ASP A 220 21.67 -36.41 -24.28
N THR A 221 21.56 -35.53 -23.28
CA THR A 221 22.37 -35.42 -22.06
C THR A 221 23.89 -35.15 -22.12
N ASP A 222 24.26 -34.22 -21.22
CA ASP A 222 25.55 -34.06 -20.54
C ASP A 222 26.68 -33.24 -21.21
N ASP A 223 27.25 -32.37 -20.36
CA ASP A 223 28.65 -31.94 -20.32
C ASP A 223 29.04 -30.59 -20.99
N ASP A 224 29.29 -29.63 -20.10
CA ASP A 224 30.33 -28.60 -20.09
C ASP A 224 30.56 -27.66 -21.30
N GLY A 225 30.42 -26.34 -21.02
CA GLY A 225 31.35 -25.35 -21.59
C GLY A 225 30.76 -24.06 -22.14
N VAL A 226 30.65 -23.07 -21.26
CA VAL A 226 31.01 -21.65 -21.46
C VAL A 226 30.24 -20.75 -22.48
N GLU A 227 29.68 -19.68 -21.89
CA GLU A 227 29.47 -18.32 -22.42
C GLU A 227 28.37 -18.07 -23.47
N ASP A 228 27.17 -17.66 -23.02
CA ASP A 228 26.61 -16.31 -23.29
C ASP A 228 25.31 -16.07 -22.46
N VAL A 229 25.44 -15.49 -21.26
CA VAL A 229 24.29 -15.15 -20.40
C VAL A 229 23.92 -13.69 -20.59
N ALA A 230 23.11 -13.41 -21.61
CA ALA A 230 22.34 -12.17 -21.68
C ALA A 230 21.08 -12.35 -22.53
N ARG A 231 19.97 -12.75 -21.88
CA ARG A 231 18.55 -12.43 -22.15
C ARG A 231 17.63 -13.65 -21.99
N ARG A 232 17.35 -14.06 -20.76
CA ARG A 232 16.12 -14.83 -20.45
C ARG A 232 15.68 -14.66 -18.99
N THR A 233 15.07 -13.53 -18.69
CA THR A 233 14.23 -13.37 -17.49
C THR A 233 12.89 -12.78 -17.89
N THR A 234 12.00 -13.63 -18.39
CA THR A 234 10.56 -13.38 -18.32
C THR A 234 9.97 -14.54 -17.55
N ALA A 235 9.41 -14.20 -16.39
CA ALA A 235 8.66 -15.09 -15.53
C ALA A 235 7.73 -15.98 -16.36
N LEU A 236 7.94 -17.28 -16.28
CA LEU A 236 6.98 -18.27 -16.71
C LEU A 236 5.90 -18.32 -15.63
N ASP A 237 4.80 -17.61 -15.90
CA ASP A 237 3.50 -17.83 -15.31
C ASP A 237 3.07 -19.27 -15.66
N VAL A 238 3.29 -20.20 -14.73
CA VAL A 238 2.61 -21.49 -14.73
C VAL A 238 1.33 -21.29 -13.91
N ASP A 239 0.28 -20.92 -14.63
CA ASP A 239 -1.10 -20.94 -14.14
C ASP A 239 -1.48 -22.39 -13.81
N ASP A 240 -1.48 -22.73 -12.52
CA ASP A 240 -2.09 -23.94 -11.98
C ASP A 240 -3.60 -23.70 -11.83
N GLU A 241 -4.31 -23.70 -12.97
CA GLU A 241 -5.77 -23.68 -13.02
C GLU A 241 -6.28 -25.11 -12.83
N THR A 242 -6.52 -25.49 -11.58
CA THR A 242 -7.39 -26.64 -11.29
C THR A 242 -8.84 -26.18 -11.40
N GLU A 243 -9.44 -26.35 -12.58
CA GLU A 243 -10.88 -26.30 -12.78
C GLU A 243 -11.54 -27.58 -12.22
N PRO A 244 -12.59 -27.49 -11.39
CA PRO A 244 -13.38 -28.65 -11.00
C PRO A 244 -14.34 -29.01 -12.13
N GLY A 245 -14.01 -30.07 -12.88
CA GLY A 245 -14.90 -30.62 -13.90
C GLY A 245 -16.21 -31.14 -13.31
N GLU A 246 -17.33 -30.57 -13.76
CA GLU A 246 -18.66 -31.20 -13.71
C GLU A 246 -18.60 -32.52 -14.50
N GLY A 247 -18.58 -33.64 -13.77
CA GLY A 247 -18.66 -34.99 -14.29
C GLY A 247 -19.90 -35.68 -13.72
N ASP A 248 -20.80 -36.04 -14.63
CA ASP A 248 -22.00 -36.85 -14.47
C ASP A 248 -21.83 -38.00 -13.45
N ALA A 249 -22.77 -38.09 -12.51
CA ALA A 249 -22.85 -39.19 -11.56
C ALA A 249 -23.60 -40.37 -12.20
N GLU A 250 -22.85 -41.36 -12.68
CA GLU A 250 -23.39 -42.71 -12.86
C GLU A 250 -22.71 -43.67 -11.88
N GLU A 251 -23.58 -44.42 -11.18
CA GLU A 251 -23.27 -45.54 -10.29
C GLU A 251 -22.50 -46.64 -11.03
N GLU A 252 -21.47 -47.21 -10.40
CA GLU A 252 -21.16 -48.64 -10.50
C GLU A 252 -20.33 -49.06 -9.28
N GLU A 253 -20.85 -50.05 -8.55
CA GLU A 253 -20.20 -50.67 -7.41
C GLU A 253 -19.09 -51.63 -7.84
N GLY A 254 -17.97 -51.66 -7.13
CA GLY A 254 -16.94 -52.68 -7.35
C GLY A 254 -15.82 -52.66 -6.32
N ALA A 255 -15.88 -53.60 -5.37
CA ALA A 255 -14.95 -53.80 -4.28
C ALA A 255 -13.58 -54.38 -4.69
N ALA A 256 -12.52 -53.97 -3.96
CA ALA A 256 -11.22 -54.63 -3.63
C ALA A 256 -10.10 -53.57 -3.66
N GLY A 257 -9.18 -53.35 -2.71
CA GLY A 257 -8.70 -54.07 -1.54
C GLY A 257 -7.16 -53.94 -1.49
N VAL A 258 -6.59 -53.38 -0.41
CA VAL A 258 -5.28 -53.72 0.22
C VAL A 258 -4.01 -53.41 -0.62
N THR A 259 -2.96 -52.67 -0.20
CA THR A 259 -2.04 -52.81 0.95
C THR A 259 -1.23 -51.52 1.20
N VAL A 260 -0.84 -51.35 2.47
CA VAL A 260 0.17 -50.43 3.03
C VAL A 260 1.61 -50.95 2.75
N GLY A 261 2.54 -50.04 2.45
CA GLY A 261 4.01 -50.23 2.38
C GLY A 261 4.63 -49.05 1.62
N ASP A 262 5.69 -48.36 2.02
CA ASP A 262 6.85 -48.79 2.80
C ASP A 262 7.49 -47.53 3.41
N GLU A 263 7.82 -47.57 4.71
CA GLU A 263 8.26 -46.44 5.53
C GLU A 263 9.76 -46.59 5.89
N GLU A 264 10.64 -46.80 4.90
CA GLU A 264 12.11 -46.87 5.12
C GLU A 264 12.93 -46.22 4.00
N LEU A 265 12.54 -45.03 3.53
CA LEU A 265 13.36 -44.27 2.55
C LEU A 265 14.07 -43.04 3.11
N PHE A 266 14.03 -42.80 4.42
CA PHE A 266 14.71 -41.67 5.06
C PHE A 266 15.39 -42.08 6.38
N SER A 267 16.49 -42.82 6.27
CA SER A 267 17.55 -42.86 7.29
C SER A 267 18.91 -42.60 6.67
#